data_AF-A0A351T4M3-F1
#
_entry.id   AF-A0A351T4M3-F1
#
_cell.length_a   1.000
_cell.length_b   1.000
_cell.length_c   1.000
_cell.angle_alpha   90.00
_cell.angle_beta   90.00
_cell.angle_gamma   90.00
#
_symmetry.space_group_name_H-M   'P 1'
#
loop_
_entity.id
_entity.type
_entity.pdbx_description
1 polymer ?
#
loop_
_entity_poly.entity_id
_entity_poly.type
_entity_poly.pdbx_seq_one_letter_code
_entity_poly.pdbx_strand_id
1 'polypeptide(L)'
;DAPAEVKNVLRQYYLRYAGPAGLTEQDDMENWNYATAASAGAEAGRYPYNYQMGLGYEEPAPDLKDAVFTGPVTEQNQRIFYGRWAEFMDADGWADLNPGDSGNFAALMARRKA
;
A
#
# COMPACT_ATOMS: atom_id res chain seq x y z
N ASP A 1 -20.42 -19.87 -10.14
CA ASP A 1 -19.03 -20.18 -10.54
C ASP A 1 -18.78 -19.92 -12.01
N ALA A 2 -17.58 -19.45 -12.34
CA ALA A 2 -17.15 -19.28 -13.72
C ALA A 2 -16.88 -20.64 -14.41
N PRO A 3 -17.17 -20.78 -15.72
CA PRO A 3 -16.82 -21.96 -16.50
C PRO A 3 -15.32 -22.30 -16.48
N ALA A 4 -14.99 -23.56 -16.75
CA ALA A 4 -13.62 -24.05 -16.69
C ALA A 4 -12.71 -23.36 -17.73
N GLU A 5 -13.23 -23.11 -18.93
CA GLU A 5 -12.52 -22.41 -19.99
C GLU A 5 -12.18 -20.96 -19.59
N VAL A 6 -13.11 -20.25 -18.94
CA VAL A 6 -12.90 -18.87 -18.48
C VAL A 6 -11.80 -18.83 -17.42
N LYS A 7 -11.84 -19.76 -16.45
CA LYS A 7 -10.78 -19.90 -15.44
C LYS A 7 -9.42 -20.18 -16.07
N ASN A 8 -9.37 -21.05 -17.10
CA ASN A 8 -8.13 -21.37 -17.79
C ASN A 8 -7.57 -20.18 -18.59
N VAL A 9 -8.43 -19.39 -19.23
CA VAL A 9 -8.02 -18.14 -19.92
C VAL A 9 -7.39 -17.16 -18.93
N LEU A 10 -8.06 -16.88 -17.80
CA LEU A 10 -7.52 -15.97 -16.78
C LEU A 10 -6.20 -16.48 -16.20
N ARG A 11 -6.09 -17.79 -15.91
CA ARG A 11 -4.83 -18.39 -15.45
C ARG A 11 -3.68 -18.17 -16.45
N GLN A 12 -3.92 -18.44 -17.73
CA GLN A 12 -2.91 -18.25 -18.78
C GLN A 12 -2.52 -16.78 -18.94
N TYR A 13 -3.51 -15.88 -18.86
CA TYR A 13 -3.28 -14.44 -18.88
C TYR A 13 -2.39 -14.00 -17.71
N TYR A 14 -2.75 -14.31 -16.47
CA TYR A 14 -1.99 -13.90 -15.29
C TYR A 14 -0.55 -14.43 -15.30
N LEU A 15 -0.34 -15.68 -15.73
CA LEU A 15 1.01 -16.25 -15.85
C LEU A 15 1.90 -15.52 -16.86
N ARG A 16 1.31 -15.02 -17.96
CA ARG A 16 2.05 -14.28 -19.00
C ARG A 16 2.16 -12.79 -18.72
N TYR A 17 1.27 -12.25 -17.89
CA TYR A 17 1.27 -10.85 -17.52
C TYR A 17 2.18 -10.62 -16.30
N ALA A 18 1.87 -11.25 -15.16
CA ALA A 18 2.52 -11.04 -13.87
C ALA A 18 3.06 -12.35 -13.23
N GLY A 19 3.33 -13.38 -14.06
CA GLY A 19 3.99 -14.61 -13.59
C GLY A 19 5.52 -14.49 -13.60
N PRO A 20 6.25 -15.58 -13.28
CA PRO A 20 7.71 -15.57 -13.20
C PRO A 20 8.46 -15.19 -14.50
N ALA A 21 7.80 -15.33 -15.65
CA ALA A 21 8.27 -14.85 -16.96
C ALA A 21 7.25 -13.90 -17.58
N GLY A 22 6.48 -13.21 -16.72
CA GLY A 22 5.44 -12.28 -17.12
C GLY A 22 6.04 -11.01 -17.68
N LEU A 23 5.34 -10.38 -18.63
CA LEU A 23 5.80 -9.14 -19.26
C LEU A 23 5.97 -8.03 -18.21
N THR A 24 4.96 -7.77 -17.38
CA THR A 24 5.00 -6.65 -16.44
C THR A 24 5.83 -6.96 -15.21
N GLU A 25 5.82 -8.22 -14.75
CA GLU A 25 6.63 -8.62 -13.59
C GLU A 25 8.12 -8.42 -13.86
N GLN A 26 8.58 -8.71 -15.08
CA GLN A 26 9.97 -8.47 -15.47
C GLN A 26 10.34 -6.98 -15.42
N ASP A 27 9.44 -6.10 -15.89
CA ASP A 27 9.64 -4.65 -15.81
C ASP A 27 9.66 -4.17 -14.34
N ASP A 28 8.77 -4.69 -13.49
CA ASP A 28 8.67 -4.29 -12.08
C ASP A 28 9.82 -4.82 -11.21
N MET A 29 10.37 -5.99 -11.54
CA MET A 29 11.49 -6.61 -10.81
C MET A 29 12.72 -5.69 -10.72
N GLU A 30 12.99 -4.92 -11.78
CA GLU A 30 14.09 -3.96 -11.79
C GLU A 30 13.90 -2.91 -10.67
N ASN A 31 12.69 -2.33 -10.58
CA ASN A 31 12.35 -1.33 -9.57
C ASN A 31 12.52 -1.88 -8.15
N TRP A 32 12.02 -3.09 -7.89
CA TRP A 32 12.09 -3.72 -6.56
C TRP A 32 13.53 -4.00 -6.13
N ASN A 33 14.33 -4.57 -7.05
CA ASN A 33 15.71 -4.94 -6.77
C ASN A 33 16.56 -3.70 -6.49
N TYR A 34 16.44 -2.65 -7.32
CA TYR A 34 17.21 -1.43 -7.11
C TYR A 34 16.80 -0.67 -5.86
N ALA A 35 15.50 -0.51 -5.61
CA ALA A 35 15.02 0.17 -4.41
C ALA A 35 15.60 -0.50 -3.16
N THR A 36 15.46 -1.82 -3.06
CA THR A 36 15.93 -2.61 -1.91
C THR A 36 17.46 -2.53 -1.75
N ALA A 37 18.21 -2.75 -2.83
CA ALA A 37 19.66 -2.72 -2.77
C ALA A 37 20.19 -1.32 -2.43
N ALA A 38 19.59 -0.26 -2.99
CA ALA A 38 19.96 1.12 -2.72
C ALA A 38 19.67 1.53 -1.25
N SER A 39 18.57 1.05 -0.66
CA SER A 39 18.22 1.34 0.75
C SER A 39 19.25 0.82 1.75
N ALA A 40 20.02 -0.22 1.39
CA ALA A 40 21.05 -0.78 2.27
C ALA A 40 22.28 0.13 2.43
N GLY A 41 22.41 1.19 1.63
CA GLY A 41 23.52 2.13 1.69
C GLY A 41 23.48 3.04 2.92
N ALA A 42 24.65 3.29 3.54
CA ALA A 42 24.77 4.10 4.75
C ALA A 42 24.27 5.54 4.62
N GLU A 43 24.39 6.16 3.44
CA GLU A 43 23.86 7.51 3.19
C GLU A 43 22.35 7.47 2.92
N ALA A 44 21.87 6.50 2.15
CA ALA A 44 20.45 6.34 1.85
C ALA A 44 19.62 6.15 3.14
N GLY A 45 20.12 5.36 4.09
CA GLY A 45 19.47 5.13 5.38
C GLY A 45 19.35 6.36 6.30
N ARG A 46 19.93 7.51 5.93
CA ARG A 46 19.80 8.77 6.69
C ARG A 46 18.55 9.57 6.33
N TYR A 47 17.91 9.29 5.20
CA TYR A 47 16.80 10.08 4.68
C TYR A 47 15.53 9.24 4.59
N PRO A 48 14.37 9.81 4.94
CA PRO A 48 13.09 9.12 4.75
C PRO A 48 12.68 9.10 3.27
N TYR A 49 11.88 8.10 2.91
CA TYR A 49 11.13 8.13 1.65
C TYR A 49 10.05 9.21 1.67
N ASN A 50 9.83 9.86 0.53
CA ASN A 50 8.73 10.80 0.37
C ASN A 50 7.43 10.04 0.09
N TYR A 51 6.40 10.29 0.90
CA TYR A 51 5.05 9.77 0.69
C TYR A 51 4.00 10.89 0.72
N GLN A 52 4.33 12.05 0.15
CA GLN A 52 3.51 13.26 0.24
C GLN A 52 2.49 13.39 -0.90
N MET A 53 2.45 12.48 -1.87
CA MET A 53 1.49 12.54 -2.97
C MET A 53 0.05 12.40 -2.44
N GLY A 54 -0.75 13.44 -2.68
CA GLY A 54 -2.14 13.52 -2.21
C GLY A 54 -2.32 13.85 -0.73
N LEU A 55 -1.26 14.17 0.00
CA LEU A 55 -1.36 14.50 1.43
C LEU A 55 -2.21 15.75 1.67
N GLY A 56 -3.23 15.63 2.52
CA GLY A 56 -4.17 16.70 2.87
C GLY A 56 -5.41 16.77 1.96
N TYR A 57 -5.49 15.91 0.94
CA TYR A 57 -6.63 15.81 0.01
C TYR A 57 -7.46 14.54 0.24
N GLU A 58 -7.30 13.90 1.40
CA GLU A 58 -8.07 12.73 1.79
C GLU A 58 -9.54 13.09 2.06
N GLU A 59 -10.44 12.37 1.41
CA GLU A 59 -11.88 12.43 1.66
C GLU A 59 -12.37 11.08 2.17
N PRO A 60 -13.47 11.01 2.94
CA PRO A 60 -14.13 9.75 3.24
C PRO A 60 -14.50 9.01 1.94
N ALA A 61 -14.19 7.72 1.86
CA ALA A 61 -14.64 6.89 0.76
C ALA A 61 -16.18 6.72 0.84
N PRO A 62 -16.94 6.96 -0.24
CA PRO A 62 -18.40 7.04 -0.17
C PRO A 62 -19.06 5.71 0.23
N ASP A 63 -18.48 4.59 -0.18
CA ASP A 63 -19.10 3.26 -0.06
C ASP A 63 -18.36 2.34 0.93
N LEU A 64 -17.36 2.85 1.66
CA LEU A 64 -16.51 2.05 2.54
C LEU A 64 -16.37 2.73 3.90
N LYS A 65 -16.79 2.01 4.95
CA LYS A 65 -16.65 2.45 6.34
C LYS A 65 -15.16 2.57 6.70
N ASP A 66 -14.82 3.66 7.38
CA ASP A 66 -13.47 3.94 7.90
C ASP A 66 -12.37 3.90 6.82
N ALA A 67 -12.74 4.16 5.56
CA ALA A 67 -11.84 4.20 4.41
C ALA A 67 -11.81 5.61 3.80
N VAL A 68 -10.72 5.90 3.09
CA VAL A 68 -10.47 7.22 2.51
C VAL A 68 -10.14 7.10 1.02
N PHE A 69 -10.46 8.16 0.29
CA PHE A 69 -10.16 8.32 -1.13
C PHE A 69 -9.52 9.68 -1.36
N THR A 70 -8.44 9.69 -2.14
CA THR A 70 -7.66 10.90 -2.44
C THR A 70 -7.53 11.14 -3.96
N GLY A 71 -7.94 10.15 -4.78
CA GLY A 71 -7.75 10.14 -6.22
C GLY A 71 -7.24 8.78 -6.74
N PRO A 72 -7.21 8.59 -8.07
CA PRO A 72 -6.78 7.32 -8.69
C PRO A 72 -5.27 7.07 -8.62
N VAL A 73 -4.45 8.13 -8.45
CA VAL A 73 -2.99 8.03 -8.35
C VAL A 73 -2.54 8.84 -7.13
N THR A 74 -2.27 8.15 -6.02
CA THR A 74 -1.96 8.77 -4.72
C THR A 74 -1.07 7.85 -3.88
N GLU A 75 -0.50 8.38 -2.80
CA GLU A 75 0.28 7.59 -1.82
C GLU A 75 -0.49 7.29 -0.52
N GLN A 76 -1.81 7.44 -0.55
CA GLN A 76 -2.63 7.29 0.65
C GLN A 76 -2.60 5.86 1.21
N ASN A 77 -2.61 4.85 0.35
CA ASN A 77 -2.52 3.45 0.77
C ASN A 77 -1.16 3.13 1.40
N GLN A 78 -0.08 3.69 0.87
CA GLN A 78 1.28 3.52 1.39
C GLN A 78 1.38 4.15 2.79
N ARG A 79 0.85 5.36 2.99
CA ARG A 79 0.81 6.00 4.31
C ARG A 79 0.01 5.18 5.33
N ILE A 80 -1.15 4.64 4.96
CA ILE A 80 -1.95 3.77 5.84
C ILE A 80 -1.19 2.49 6.17
N PHE A 81 -0.63 1.83 5.16
CA PHE A 81 0.12 0.60 5.31
C PHE A 81 1.32 0.78 6.25
N TYR A 82 2.17 1.78 6.00
CA TYR A 82 3.35 2.02 6.83
C TYR A 82 3.01 2.55 8.22
N GLY A 83 1.92 3.31 8.37
CA GLY A 83 1.41 3.71 9.68
C GLY A 83 1.00 2.48 10.51
N ARG A 84 0.22 1.57 9.92
CA ARG A 84 -0.16 0.33 10.59
C ARG A 84 1.06 -0.58 10.83
N TRP A 85 1.98 -0.69 9.88
CA TRP A 85 3.21 -1.43 10.07
C TRP A 85 4.02 -0.89 11.26
N ALA A 86 4.15 0.43 11.42
CA ALA A 86 4.84 1.02 12.56
C ALA A 86 4.16 0.67 13.89
N GLU A 87 2.83 0.73 13.97
CA GLU A 87 2.08 0.28 15.16
C GLU A 87 2.39 -1.19 15.51
N PHE A 88 2.53 -2.06 14.50
CA PHE A 88 2.94 -3.47 14.70
C PHE A 88 4.39 -3.62 15.16
N MET A 89 5.29 -2.78 14.68
CA MET A 89 6.69 -2.81 15.09
C MET A 89 6.92 -2.27 16.51
N ASP A 90 6.05 -1.35 16.96
CA ASP A 90 6.12 -0.71 18.28
C ASP A 90 5.34 -1.46 19.38
N ALA A 91 4.46 -2.40 19.02
CA ALA A 91 3.61 -3.13 19.97
C ALA A 91 4.35 -4.28 20.67
N ASP A 92 4.17 -4.42 21.99
CA ASP A 92 4.70 -5.55 22.77
C ASP A 92 3.83 -6.81 22.59
N GLY A 93 2.57 -6.65 22.19
CA GLY A 93 1.69 -7.74 21.82
C GLY A 93 0.35 -7.31 21.26
N TRP A 94 -0.50 -8.28 20.97
CA TRP A 94 -1.82 -8.06 20.36
C TRP A 94 -2.77 -7.17 21.17
N ALA A 95 -2.58 -7.08 22.49
CA ALA A 95 -3.39 -6.21 23.34
C ALA A 95 -3.11 -4.72 23.10
N ASP A 96 -1.89 -4.37 22.67
CA ASP A 96 -1.49 -2.98 22.39
C ASP A 96 -1.93 -2.53 21.01
N LEU A 97 -2.19 -3.49 20.11
CA LEU A 97 -2.68 -3.27 18.76
C LEU A 97 -4.18 -3.03 18.76
N ASN A 98 -4.57 -1.82 19.17
CA ASN A 98 -5.95 -1.30 19.28
C ASN A 98 -6.99 -2.03 18.38
N PRO A 99 -7.65 -3.10 18.87
CA PRO A 99 -8.43 -3.99 18.00
C PRO A 99 -9.80 -3.42 17.58
N GLY A 100 -10.22 -2.29 18.16
CA GLY A 100 -11.63 -1.86 18.13
C GLY A 100 -11.89 -0.40 17.78
N ASP A 101 -10.88 0.43 17.56
CA ASP A 101 -11.08 1.87 17.43
C ASP A 101 -10.74 2.41 16.03
N SER A 102 -11.63 3.27 15.51
CA SER A 102 -11.45 4.03 14.26
C SER A 102 -10.47 5.20 14.40
N GLY A 103 -9.58 5.15 15.41
CA GLY A 103 -8.63 6.23 15.72
C GLY A 103 -7.75 6.61 14.54
N ASN A 104 -7.38 5.64 13.70
CA ASN A 104 -6.62 5.88 12.48
C ASN A 104 -7.43 6.68 11.45
N PHE A 105 -8.72 6.42 11.31
CA PHE A 105 -9.58 7.19 10.42
C PHE A 105 -9.78 8.63 10.92
N ALA A 106 -10.06 8.81 12.21
CA ALA A 106 -10.21 10.14 12.80
C ALA A 106 -8.92 10.98 12.67
N ALA A 107 -7.75 10.37 12.93
CA ALA A 107 -6.46 11.02 12.77
C ALA A 107 -6.13 11.38 11.31
N LEU A 108 -6.56 10.55 10.34
CA LEU A 108 -6.45 10.87 8.92
C LEU A 108 -7.32 12.06 8.54
N MET A 109 -8.58 12.07 8.97
CA MET A 109 -9.51 13.17 8.67
C MET A 109 -9.08 14.50 9.29
N ALA A 110 -8.41 14.48 10.44
CA ALA A 110 -7.87 15.69 11.08
C ALA A 110 -6.74 16.37 10.26
N ARG A 111 -6.12 15.67 9.30
CA ARG A 111 -5.01 16.18 8.47
C ARG A 111 -5.48 16.84 7.16
N ARG A 112 -6.77 16.78 6.87
CA ARG A 112 -7.37 17.34 5.66
C ARG A 112 -7.15 18.86 5.59
N LYS A 113 -6.73 19.34 4.43
CA LYS A 113 -6.70 20.78 4.12
C LYS A 113 -8.11 21.23 3.74
N ALA A 114 -8.51 22.41 4.23
CA ALA A 114 -9.78 23.05 3.89
C ALA A 114 -9.87 23.38 2.39
#